data_AF-A0A1L2YZX7-F1
#
_entry.id   AF-A0A1L2YZX7-F1
#
_cell.length_a   1.000
_cell.length_b   1.000
_cell.length_c   1.000
_cell.angle_alpha   90.00
_cell.angle_beta   90.00
_cell.angle_gamma   90.00
#
_symmetry.space_group_name_H-M   'P 1'
#
loop_
_entity.id
_entity.type
_entity.pdbx_description
1 polymer ?
#
loop_
_entity_poly.entity_id
_entity_poly.type
_entity_poly.pdbx_seq_one_letter_code
_entity_poly.pdbx_strand_id
1 'polypeptide(L)'
;MTLEKIRIKYLESELSKYKKLNNSFPDIISYSDTLIKTLFVANKVAELDSTILITGESETGKELIGKGIHKAVFRKDKSSILVNCAAIPP
;
A
#
# COMPACT_ATOMS: atom_id res chain seq x y z
N MET A 1 10.74 -33.45 10.49
CA MET A 1 10.36 -32.04 10.29
C MET A 1 8.97 -31.85 10.89
N THR A 2 8.88 -31.41 12.15
CA THR A 2 7.64 -31.41 12.95
C THR A 2 6.66 -30.36 12.44
N LEU A 3 5.37 -30.71 12.33
CA LEU A 3 4.29 -29.82 11.84
C LEU A 3 4.25 -28.45 12.57
N GLU A 4 4.60 -28.42 13.85
CA GLU A 4 4.71 -27.18 14.63
C GLU A 4 5.75 -26.20 14.06
N LYS A 5 6.91 -26.70 13.60
CA LYS A 5 7.94 -25.85 12.97
C LYS A 5 7.46 -25.23 11.67
N ILE A 6 6.64 -25.95 10.90
CA ILE A 6 6.04 -25.44 9.66
C ILE A 6 5.00 -24.36 10.00
N ARG A 7 4.16 -24.59 11.03
CA ARG A 7 3.14 -23.63 11.46
C ARG A 7 3.74 -22.33 11.99
N ILE A 8 4.77 -22.42 12.83
CA ILE A 8 5.47 -21.24 13.36
C ILE A 8 6.05 -20.42 12.21
N LYS A 9 6.78 -21.06 11.28
CA LYS A 9 7.35 -20.38 10.12
C LYS A 9 6.29 -19.71 9.24
N TYR A 10 5.14 -20.34 9.06
CA TYR A 10 4.01 -19.75 8.33
C TYR A 10 3.47 -18.50 9.03
N LEU A 11 3.21 -18.58 10.34
CA LEU A 11 2.69 -17.45 11.13
C LEU A 11 3.66 -16.27 11.16
N GLU A 12 4.96 -16.54 11.32
CA GLU A 12 6.01 -15.51 11.24
C GLU A 12 6.00 -14.81 9.88
N SER A 13 5.82 -15.57 8.79
CA SER A 13 5.76 -15.01 7.44
C SER A 13 4.55 -14.08 7.24
N GLU A 14 3.39 -14.44 7.79
CA GLU A 14 2.18 -13.61 7.77
C GLU A 14 2.39 -12.32 8.57
N LEU A 15 2.86 -12.44 9.81
CA LEU A 15 3.09 -11.29 10.70
C LEU A 15 4.11 -10.30 10.10
N SER A 16 5.13 -10.82 9.42
CA SER A 16 6.11 -10.03 8.67
C SER A 16 5.48 -9.24 7.52
N LYS A 17 4.53 -9.83 6.78
CA LYS A 17 3.80 -9.12 5.70
C LYS A 17 3.01 -7.95 6.27
N TYR A 18 2.23 -8.16 7.33
CA TYR A 18 1.46 -7.09 7.98
C TYR A 18 2.36 -5.97 8.49
N LYS A 19 3.50 -6.32 9.10
CA LYS A 19 4.48 -5.33 9.57
C LYS A 19 5.08 -4.53 8.42
N LYS A 20 5.41 -5.16 7.29
CA LYS A 20 5.91 -4.47 6.08
C LYS A 20 4.87 -3.49 5.55
N LEU A 21 3.59 -3.88 5.52
CA LEU A 21 2.50 -2.99 5.07
C LEU A 21 2.34 -1.78 5.99
N ASN A 22 2.37 -1.96 7.31
CA ASN A 22 2.31 -0.85 8.25
C ASN A 22 3.47 0.14 8.08
N ASN A 23 4.67 -0.34 7.74
CA ASN A 23 5.81 0.53 7.45
C ASN A 23 5.67 1.29 6.12
N SER A 24 5.14 0.65 5.07
CA SER A 24 4.92 1.29 3.76
C SER A 24 3.75 2.27 3.78
N PHE A 25 2.71 2.00 4.60
CA PHE A 25 1.47 2.77 4.66
C PHE A 25 1.12 3.18 6.11
N PRO A 26 1.96 3.98 6.79
CA PRO A 26 1.80 4.28 8.21
C PRO A 26 0.52 5.08 8.53
N ASP A 27 -0.01 5.79 7.54
CA ASP A 27 -1.19 6.64 7.70
C ASP A 27 -2.52 5.88 7.41
N ILE A 28 -2.45 4.57 7.12
CA ILE A 28 -3.61 3.74 6.78
C ILE A 28 -3.82 2.68 7.85
N ILE A 29 -4.99 2.69 8.48
CA ILE A 29 -5.42 1.65 9.42
C ILE A 29 -6.27 0.63 8.65
N SER A 30 -5.80 -0.62 8.56
CA SER A 30 -6.53 -1.70 7.87
C SER A 30 -7.06 -2.75 8.83
N TYR A 31 -8.37 -3.03 8.77
CA TYR A 31 -9.01 -4.12 9.51
C TYR A 31 -9.61 -5.21 8.60
N SER A 32 -9.92 -4.85 7.35
CA SER A 32 -10.55 -5.77 6.38
C SER A 32 -9.52 -6.46 5.50
N ASP A 33 -9.72 -7.74 5.21
CA ASP A 33 -8.90 -8.51 4.26
C ASP A 33 -8.83 -7.85 2.88
N THR A 34 -9.91 -7.22 2.44
CA THR A 34 -9.96 -6.53 1.14
C THR A 34 -8.96 -5.38 1.09
N LEU A 35 -8.95 -4.50 2.09
CA LEU A 35 -7.99 -3.40 2.17
C LEU A 35 -6.55 -3.93 2.32
N ILE A 36 -6.32 -4.96 3.12
CA ILE A 36 -5.01 -5.59 3.26
C ILE A 36 -4.49 -6.10 1.90
N LYS A 37 -5.34 -6.78 1.12
CA LYS A 37 -5.01 -7.24 -0.24
C LYS A 37 -4.70 -6.06 -1.17
N THR A 38 -5.49 -4.99 -1.11
CA THR A 38 -5.22 -3.77 -1.89
C THR A 38 -3.88 -3.14 -1.53
N LEU A 39 -3.54 -3.01 -0.25
CA LEU A 39 -2.25 -2.50 0.21
C LEU A 39 -1.09 -3.41 -0.22
N PHE A 40 -1.30 -4.72 -0.26
CA PHE A 40 -0.29 -5.66 -0.76
C PHE A 40 -0.02 -5.46 -2.26
N VAL A 41 -1.07 -5.25 -3.06
CA VAL A 41 -0.92 -4.90 -4.48
C VAL A 41 -0.24 -3.54 -4.63
N ALA A 42 -0.67 -2.54 -3.87
CA ALA A 42 -0.08 -1.20 -3.87
C ALA A 42 1.43 -1.23 -3.54
N ASN A 43 1.83 -2.03 -2.54
CA ASN A 43 3.24 -2.19 -2.16
C ASN A 43 4.07 -2.87 -3.27
N LYS A 44 3.47 -3.79 -4.02
CA LYS A 44 4.16 -4.45 -5.15
C LYS A 44 4.36 -3.49 -6.33
N VAL A 45 3.34 -2.71 -6.67
CA VAL A 45 3.46 -1.74 -7.78
C VAL A 45 4.34 -0.55 -7.43
N ALA A 46 4.52 -0.26 -6.13
CA ALA A 46 5.45 0.77 -5.64
C ALA A 46 6.92 0.51 -6.05
N GLU A 47 7.31 -0.72 -6.37
CA GLU A 47 8.66 -1.04 -6.84
C GLU A 47 8.83 -0.83 -8.36
N LEU A 48 7.76 -0.50 -9.09
CA LEU A 48 7.75 -0.35 -10.55
C LEU A 48 7.81 1.13 -10.97
N ASP A 49 8.48 1.41 -12.09
CA ASP A 49 8.49 2.73 -12.73
C ASP A 49 7.38 2.82 -13.81
N SER A 50 6.13 2.72 -13.36
CA SER A 50 4.94 2.71 -14.23
C SER A 50 3.87 3.66 -13.72
N THR A 51 2.97 4.08 -14.63
CA THR A 51 1.78 4.86 -14.26
C THR A 51 0.75 3.97 -13.57
N ILE A 52 0.19 4.43 -12.45
CA ILE A 52 -0.78 3.70 -11.63
C ILE A 52 -2.13 4.42 -11.68
N LEU A 53 -3.21 3.67 -11.92
CA LEU A 53 -4.59 4.15 -11.81
C LEU A 53 -5.22 3.56 -10.54
N ILE A 54 -5.69 4.44 -9.65
CA ILE A 54 -6.41 4.04 -8.43
C ILE A 54 -7.90 4.31 -8.64
N THR A 55 -8.71 3.25 -8.57
CA THR A 55 -10.17 3.33 -8.72
C THR A 55 -10.87 3.06 -7.39
N GLY A 56 -12.13 3.47 -7.30
CA GLY A 56 -12.97 3.29 -6.11
C GLY A 56 -14.04 4.36 -6.00
N GLU A 57 -14.98 4.18 -5.08
CA GLU A 57 -16.05 5.15 -4.81
C GLU A 57 -15.51 6.45 -4.21
N SER A 58 -16.32 7.51 -4.20
CA SER A 58 -15.93 8.78 -3.57
C SER A 58 -15.54 8.55 -2.10
N GLU A 59 -14.58 9.33 -1.60
CA GLU A 59 -14.15 9.34 -0.19
C GLU A 59 -13.54 8.04 0.37
N THR A 60 -13.29 7.02 -0.46
CA THR A 60 -12.63 5.76 -0.07
C THR A 60 -11.13 5.86 0.27
N GLY A 61 -10.59 7.06 0.44
CA GLY A 61 -9.19 7.25 0.83
C GLY A 61 -8.16 6.98 -0.28
N LYS A 62 -8.55 7.07 -1.56
CA LYS A 62 -7.65 6.86 -2.71
C LYS A 62 -6.37 7.71 -2.66
N GLU A 63 -6.47 8.93 -2.14
CA GLU A 63 -5.33 9.82 -1.95
C GLU A 63 -4.29 9.26 -0.96
N LEU A 64 -4.74 8.65 0.15
CA LEU A 64 -3.85 8.03 1.14
C LEU A 64 -3.08 6.86 0.53
N ILE A 65 -3.74 6.08 -0.33
CA ILE A 65 -3.07 4.99 -1.07
C ILE A 65 -2.00 5.56 -1.99
N GLY A 66 -2.29 6.62 -2.75
CA GLY A 66 -1.30 7.28 -3.61
C GLY A 66 -0.09 7.82 -2.85
N LYS A 67 -0.32 8.49 -1.71
CA LYS A 67 0.76 8.96 -0.82
C LYS A 67 1.59 7.80 -0.25
N GLY A 68 0.93 6.72 0.16
CA GLY A 68 1.62 5.53 0.66
C GLY A 68 2.47 4.84 -0.40
N ILE A 69 1.97 4.72 -1.63
CA ILE A 69 2.75 4.22 -2.77
C ILE A 69 4.01 5.08 -2.95
N HIS A 70 3.86 6.42 -3.02
CA HIS A 70 5.01 7.33 -3.17
C HIS A 70 6.06 7.15 -2.06
N LYS A 71 5.63 7.01 -0.80
CA LYS A 71 6.51 6.75 0.35
C LYS A 71 7.23 5.40 0.27
N ALA A 72 6.61 4.40 -0.37
CA ALA A 72 7.14 3.05 -0.50
C ALA A 72 8.12 2.86 -1.68
N VAL A 73 8.11 3.75 -2.67
CA VAL A 73 8.95 3.65 -3.89
C VAL A 73 10.41 4.06 -3.63
N PHE A 74 11.33 3.59 -4.48
CA PHE A 74 12.74 4.03 -4.55
C PHE A 74 12.92 5.57 -4.69
N ARG A 75 11.89 6.28 -5.16
CA ARG A 75 11.88 7.74 -5.37
C ARG A 75 11.21 8.51 -4.23
N LYS A 76 11.03 7.92 -3.06
CA LYS A 76 10.41 8.57 -1.88
C LYS A 76 10.98 9.96 -1.55
N ASP A 77 12.26 10.20 -1.86
CA ASP A 77 12.95 11.45 -1.57
C ASP A 77 12.67 12.55 -2.61
N LYS A 78 11.95 12.24 -3.69
CA LYS A 78 11.49 13.23 -4.68
C LYS A 78 10.18 13.86 -4.23
N SER A 79 9.96 15.11 -4.66
CA SER A 79 8.71 15.83 -4.42
C SER A 79 7.51 15.05 -4.96
N SER A 80 6.46 14.92 -4.15
CA SER A 80 5.15 14.41 -4.54
C SER A 80 4.22 15.60 -4.78
N ILE A 81 3.68 15.72 -6.00
CA ILE A 81 2.80 16.82 -6.38
C ILE A 81 1.37 16.28 -6.42
N LEU A 82 0.49 16.83 -5.59
CA LEU A 82 -0.92 16.50 -5.59
C LEU A 82 -1.67 17.52 -6.46
N VAL A 83 -2.46 17.04 -7.42
CA VAL A 83 -3.27 17.88 -8.29
C VAL A 83 -4.72 17.43 -8.22
N ASN A 84 -5.62 18.35 -7.92
CA ASN A 84 -7.06 18.12 -8.00
C ASN A 84 -7.58 18.59 -9.38
N CYS A 85 -7.83 17.64 -10.29
CA CYS A 85 -8.29 17.95 -11.64
C CYS A 85 -9.63 18.71 -11.66
N ALA A 86 -10.50 18.54 -10.65
CA ALA A 86 -11.79 19.22 -10.59
C ALA A 86 -11.66 20.74 -10.32
N ALA A 87 -10.50 21.19 -9.83
CA ALA A 87 -10.21 22.60 -9.56
C ALA A 87 -9.57 23.31 -10.76
N ILE A 88 -9.27 22.59 -11.85
CA ILE A 88 -8.61 23.15 -13.04
C ILE A 88 -9.70 23.56 -14.04
N PRO A 89 -9.82 24.86 -14.39
CA PRO A 89 -10.77 25.31 -15.41
C PRO A 89 -10.38 24.77 -16.81
N PRO A 90 -11.36 24.57 -17.71
CA PRO A 90 -11.12 24.09 -19.07
C PRO A 90 -10.35 25.09 -19.93
#